data_AF-A0A971EEI5-F1
#
_entry.id   AF-A0A971EEI5-F1
#
_cell.length_a   1.000
_cell.length_b   1.000
_cell.length_c   1.000
_cell.angle_alpha   90.00
_cell.angle_beta   90.00
_cell.angle_gamma   90.00
#
_symmetry.space_group_name_H-M   'P 1'
#
loop_
_entity.id
_entity.type
_entity.pdbx_description
1 polymer ?
#
loop_
_entity_poly.entity_id
_entity_poly.type
_entity_poly.pdbx_seq_one_letter_code
_entity_poly.pdbx_strand_id
1 'polypeptide(L)'
;STKSTAAAKIFVGEPVVVISKGKLLEETMGRMRYTTGEILEQLRNQGIFDISTVEFAVMESDGQLSVLLKPEYRPATVQDLGLRPQGGGMSAQLIYDGQVMEENLKVAGVDQAWLAKQLQEQGINNASEVFLASYHPSTKKLFIDRYEDGIDTSTKKTN
;
A
#
# COMPACT_ATOMS: atom_id res chain seq x y z
N SER A 1 -18.05 43.54 25.00
CA SER A 1 -16.61 43.61 25.33
C SER A 1 -15.88 42.61 24.46
N THR A 2 -15.31 43.10 23.37
CA THR A 2 -14.74 42.35 22.26
C THR A 2 -13.38 41.81 22.66
N LYS A 3 -13.31 40.57 23.14
CA LYS A 3 -12.03 39.92 23.45
C LYS A 3 -11.54 39.13 22.24
N SER A 4 -10.71 39.81 21.46
CA SER A 4 -9.61 39.29 20.65
C SER A 4 -9.93 38.24 19.59
N THR A 5 -10.21 38.74 18.39
CA THR A 5 -10.07 38.05 17.09
C THR A 5 -8.62 37.71 16.72
N ALA A 6 -7.64 37.83 17.64
CA ALA A 6 -6.22 37.57 17.39
C ALA A 6 -5.69 36.24 17.98
N ALA A 7 -6.49 35.49 18.75
CA ALA A 7 -6.01 34.37 19.59
C ALA A 7 -6.37 32.96 19.10
N ALA A 8 -6.68 32.78 17.81
CA ALA A 8 -6.76 31.45 17.21
C ALA A 8 -6.30 31.53 15.75
N LYS A 9 -4.98 31.63 15.53
CA LYS A 9 -4.40 31.11 14.29
C LYS A 9 -4.53 29.59 14.37
N ILE A 10 -5.73 29.11 14.05
CA ILE A 10 -5.94 27.68 13.87
C ILE A 10 -5.14 27.33 12.61
N PHE A 11 -4.20 26.41 12.72
CA PHE A 11 -3.44 25.84 11.59
C PHE A 11 -4.36 24.94 10.73
N VAL A 12 -5.61 25.37 10.46
CA VAL A 12 -6.55 24.62 9.64
C VAL A 12 -5.94 24.52 8.25
N GLY A 13 -5.50 23.33 7.89
CA GLY A 13 -5.10 23.01 6.52
C GLY A 13 -3.59 23.01 6.23
N GLU A 14 -2.72 23.31 7.19
CA GLU A 14 -1.26 23.25 6.97
C GLU A 14 -0.66 22.04 7.69
N PRO A 15 0.19 21.23 7.01
CA PRO A 15 0.97 20.20 7.67
C PRO A 15 1.94 20.78 8.70
N VAL A 16 2.00 20.20 9.89
CA VAL A 16 2.81 20.73 11.00
C VAL A 16 3.67 19.63 11.63
N VAL A 17 4.96 19.92 11.80
CA VAL A 17 5.88 19.01 12.51
C VAL A 17 5.50 18.96 13.99
N VAL A 18 5.26 17.74 14.50
CA VAL A 18 4.90 17.47 15.91
C VAL A 18 5.94 16.62 16.64
N ILE A 19 6.82 15.92 15.91
CA ILE A 19 7.99 15.22 16.46
C ILE A 19 9.22 15.62 15.65
N SER A 20 10.34 15.88 16.34
CA SER A 20 11.66 16.04 15.73
C SER A 20 12.72 15.34 16.57
N LYS A 21 13.56 14.51 15.93
CA LYS A 21 14.68 13.76 16.55
C LYS A 21 14.25 12.98 17.80
N GLY A 22 13.09 12.33 17.74
CA GLY A 22 12.51 11.55 18.83
C GLY A 22 11.96 12.38 20.00
N LYS A 23 11.77 13.70 19.82
CA LYS A 23 11.17 14.59 20.82
C LYS A 23 9.85 15.16 20.33
N LEU A 24 8.84 15.16 21.20
CA LEU A 24 7.56 15.82 20.96
C LEU A 24 7.76 17.34 20.96
N LEU A 25 7.00 18.05 20.13
CA LEU A 25 6.97 19.51 20.09
C LEU A 25 5.71 19.99 20.80
N GLU A 26 5.75 20.04 22.14
CA GLU A 26 4.58 20.21 22.99
C GLU A 26 3.86 21.54 22.74
N GLU A 27 4.60 22.61 22.46
CA GLU A 27 4.02 23.92 22.13
C GLU A 27 3.19 23.84 20.83
N THR A 28 3.72 23.16 19.82
CA THR A 28 3.07 22.97 18.53
C THR A 28 1.82 22.11 18.67
N MET A 29 1.93 20.98 19.36
CA MET A 29 0.81 20.11 19.67
C MET A 29 -0.27 20.83 20.47
N GLY A 30 0.11 21.66 21.45
CA GLY A 30 -0.81 22.49 22.23
C GLY A 30 -1.59 23.50 21.39
N ARG A 31 -0.93 24.16 20.42
CA ARG A 31 -1.62 25.06 19.47
C ARG A 31 -2.63 24.32 18.58
N MET A 32 -2.33 23.08 18.22
CA MET A 32 -3.21 22.24 17.40
C MET A 32 -4.22 21.43 18.22
N ARG A 33 -4.14 21.48 19.56
CA ARG A 33 -4.98 20.71 20.50
C ARG A 33 -4.84 19.18 20.36
N TYR A 34 -3.67 18.70 19.94
CA TYR A 34 -3.34 17.27 19.98
C TYR A 34 -2.68 16.92 21.31
N THR A 35 -3.11 15.80 21.88
CA THR A 35 -2.52 15.20 23.06
C THR A 35 -1.37 14.28 22.70
N THR A 36 -0.46 14.07 23.65
CA THR A 36 0.58 13.04 23.52
C THR A 36 -0.02 11.65 23.29
N GLY A 37 -1.17 11.34 23.91
CA GLY A 37 -1.85 10.06 23.74
C GLY A 37 -2.25 9.79 22.29
N GLU A 38 -2.85 10.79 21.63
CA GLU A 38 -3.26 10.70 20.22
C GLU A 38 -2.05 10.54 19.29
N ILE A 39 -0.96 11.29 19.50
CA ILE A 39 0.26 11.13 18.70
C ILE A 39 0.85 9.73 18.87
N LEU A 40 0.96 9.24 20.11
CA LEU A 40 1.49 7.91 20.38
C LEU A 40 0.58 6.79 19.82
N GLU A 41 -0.74 6.99 19.80
CA GLU A 41 -1.67 6.07 19.16
C GLU A 41 -1.45 6.01 17.64
N GLN A 42 -1.34 7.15 16.98
CA GLN A 42 -1.08 7.21 15.54
C GLN A 42 0.26 6.57 15.17
N LEU A 43 1.31 6.74 15.99
CA LEU A 43 2.58 6.03 15.82
C LEU A 43 2.39 4.51 15.91
N ARG A 44 1.67 4.02 16.93
CA ARG A 44 1.40 2.57 17.08
C ARG A 44 0.58 1.99 15.94
N ASN A 45 -0.38 2.75 15.41
CA ASN A 45 -1.17 2.34 14.23
C ASN A 45 -0.29 2.15 12.98
N GLN A 46 0.89 2.78 12.94
CA GLN A 46 1.91 2.61 11.90
C GLN A 46 3.01 1.60 12.29
N GLY A 47 2.85 0.88 13.40
CA GLY A 47 3.82 -0.10 13.89
C GLY A 47 5.01 0.49 14.64
N ILE A 48 4.97 1.78 15.00
CA ILE A 48 6.08 2.48 15.67
C ILE A 48 5.76 2.58 17.17
N PHE A 49 6.45 1.77 17.97
CA PHE A 49 6.25 1.71 19.43
C PHE A 49 7.29 2.51 20.22
N ASP A 50 8.43 2.82 19.62
CA ASP A 50 9.50 3.60 20.24
C ASP A 50 9.66 4.94 19.51
N ILE A 51 9.25 6.03 20.15
CA ILE A 51 9.36 7.39 19.61
C ILE A 51 10.83 7.80 19.38
N SER A 52 11.78 7.20 20.09
CA SER A 52 13.21 7.48 19.90
C SER A 52 13.70 7.12 18.49
N THR A 53 12.97 6.25 17.77
CA THR A 53 13.26 5.83 16.40
C THR A 53 12.81 6.83 15.33
N VAL A 54 12.00 7.82 15.70
CA VAL A 54 11.41 8.80 14.79
C VAL A 54 12.37 9.97 14.57
N GLU A 55 12.67 10.29 13.31
CA GLU A 55 13.41 11.50 12.94
C GLU A 55 12.45 12.70 12.83
N PHE A 56 11.33 12.54 12.12
CA PHE A 56 10.26 13.54 12.07
C PHE A 56 8.88 12.88 12.07
N ALA A 57 7.90 13.54 12.67
CA ALA A 57 6.50 13.27 12.40
C ALA A 57 5.76 14.57 12.09
N VAL A 58 4.97 14.53 11.02
CA VAL A 58 4.18 15.65 10.51
C VAL A 58 2.72 15.28 10.68
N MET A 59 1.99 16.14 11.38
CA MET A 59 0.53 16.08 11.37
C MET A 59 0.04 16.75 10.10
N GLU A 60 -0.61 15.98 9.23
CA GLU A 60 -1.18 16.44 7.97
C GLU A 60 -2.51 17.17 8.20
N SER A 61 -2.96 17.90 7.18
CA SER A 61 -4.20 18.70 7.24
C SER A 61 -5.47 17.88 7.47
N ASP A 62 -5.45 16.60 7.13
CA ASP A 62 -6.55 15.65 7.32
C ASP A 62 -6.52 14.96 8.71
N GLY A 63 -5.54 15.32 9.55
CA GLY A 63 -5.34 14.76 10.89
C GLY A 63 -4.57 13.44 10.91
N GLN A 64 -4.06 12.97 9.77
CA GLN A 64 -3.15 11.83 9.72
C GLN A 64 -1.73 12.22 10.08
N LEU A 65 -0.99 11.30 10.67
CA LEU A 65 0.42 11.48 10.99
C LEU A 65 1.30 10.85 9.90
N SER A 66 2.09 11.64 9.20
CA SER A 66 3.20 11.15 8.36
C SER A 66 4.45 10.98 9.20
N VAL A 67 5.15 9.86 9.10
CA VAL A 67 6.32 9.57 9.94
C VAL A 67 7.56 9.24 9.10
N LEU A 68 8.67 9.90 9.42
CA LEU A 68 10.00 9.55 8.94
C LEU A 68 10.82 8.95 10.09
N LEU A 69 11.24 7.70 9.93
CA LEU A 69 12.16 7.02 10.84
C LEU A 69 13.60 7.52 10.64
N LYS A 70 14.42 7.45 11.69
CA LYS A 70 15.87 7.66 11.55
C LYS A 70 16.48 6.60 10.62
N PRO A 71 17.58 6.92 9.91
CA PRO A 71 18.17 6.03 8.92
C PRO A 71 18.48 4.61 9.42
N GLU A 72 18.83 4.46 10.70
CA GLU A 72 19.16 3.18 11.34
C GLU A 72 17.94 2.31 11.71
N TYR A 73 16.72 2.88 11.72
CA TYR A 73 15.48 2.17 12.06
C TYR A 73 14.54 1.97 10.87
N ARG A 74 14.78 2.62 9.73
CA ARG A 74 13.95 2.42 8.53
C ARG A 74 14.25 1.05 7.87
N PRO A 75 13.27 0.42 7.20
CA PRO A 75 13.51 -0.80 6.43
C PRO A 75 14.63 -0.60 5.40
N ALA A 76 15.51 -1.59 5.25
CA ALA A 76 16.55 -1.56 4.23
C ALA A 76 15.94 -1.59 2.83
N THR A 77 16.40 -0.70 1.96
CA THR A 77 16.02 -0.71 0.55
C THR A 77 16.90 -1.68 -0.23
N VAL A 78 16.45 -2.08 -1.43
CA VAL A 78 17.28 -2.88 -2.37
C VAL A 78 18.61 -2.18 -2.67
N GLN A 79 18.61 -0.84 -2.71
CA GLN A 79 19.80 -0.03 -2.93
C GLN A 79 20.76 -0.08 -1.73
N ASP A 80 20.27 -0.01 -0.49
CA ASP A 80 21.11 -0.14 0.72
C ASP A 80 21.83 -1.49 0.76
N LEU A 81 21.22 -2.53 0.19
CA LEU A 81 21.79 -3.88 0.09
C LEU A 81 22.73 -4.07 -1.11
N GLY A 82 22.92 -3.05 -1.95
CA GLY A 82 23.73 -3.15 -3.17
C GLY A 82 23.17 -4.12 -4.23
N LEU A 83 21.89 -4.49 -4.10
CA LEU A 83 21.23 -5.41 -5.01
C LEU A 83 20.72 -4.64 -6.22
N ARG A 84 20.64 -5.33 -7.36
CA ARG A 84 19.94 -4.82 -8.54
C ARG A 84 18.50 -5.32 -8.47
N PRO A 85 17.49 -4.44 -8.37
CA PRO A 85 16.11 -4.88 -8.37
C PRO A 85 15.81 -5.66 -9.65
N GLN A 86 15.36 -6.90 -9.50
CA GLN A 86 14.91 -7.71 -10.64
C GLN A 86 13.51 -7.27 -11.04
N GLY A 87 13.43 -6.20 -11.84
CA GLY A 87 12.21 -5.76 -12.49
C GLY A 87 11.20 -5.06 -11.56
N GLY A 88 10.76 -3.86 -11.99
CA GLY A 88 9.48 -3.29 -11.56
C GLY A 88 8.41 -3.57 -12.61
N GLY A 89 7.14 -3.38 -12.28
CA GLY A 89 6.02 -3.54 -13.21
C GLY A 89 4.72 -3.87 -12.49
N MET A 90 3.59 -3.68 -13.17
CA MET A 90 2.30 -4.18 -12.73
C MET A 90 2.00 -5.49 -13.45
N SER A 91 1.34 -6.42 -12.76
CA SER A 91 0.79 -7.59 -13.44
C SER A 91 -0.35 -7.14 -14.37
N ALA A 92 -0.32 -7.62 -15.60
CA ALA A 92 -1.40 -7.42 -16.57
C ALA A 92 -2.44 -8.53 -16.41
N GLN A 93 -3.71 -8.15 -16.36
CA GLN A 93 -4.82 -9.10 -16.33
C GLN A 93 -5.05 -9.63 -17.74
N LEU A 94 -4.70 -10.89 -17.99
CA LEU A 94 -4.80 -11.51 -19.31
C LEU A 94 -6.17 -12.14 -19.55
N ILE A 95 -6.78 -12.68 -18.50
CA ILE A 95 -8.15 -13.20 -18.51
C ILE A 95 -8.89 -12.64 -17.31
N TYR A 96 -10.13 -12.22 -17.52
CA TYR A 96 -11.07 -11.89 -16.46
C TYR A 96 -12.46 -12.38 -16.83
N ASP A 97 -13.12 -13.05 -15.88
CA ASP A 97 -14.49 -13.55 -16.01
C ASP A 97 -14.69 -14.38 -17.31
N GLY A 98 -13.73 -15.27 -17.59
CA GLY A 98 -13.73 -16.12 -18.77
C GLY A 98 -13.31 -15.45 -20.09
N GLN A 99 -13.03 -14.15 -20.10
CA GLN A 99 -12.73 -13.39 -21.32
C GLN A 99 -11.25 -12.99 -21.40
N VAL A 100 -10.66 -13.14 -22.59
CA VAL A 100 -9.28 -12.72 -22.87
C VAL A 100 -9.23 -11.20 -23.07
N MET A 101 -8.35 -10.53 -22.35
CA MET A 101 -8.15 -9.08 -22.41
C MET A 101 -7.05 -8.76 -23.45
N GLU A 102 -7.43 -8.56 -24.71
CA GLU A 102 -6.46 -8.44 -25.81
C GLU A 102 -5.51 -7.24 -25.68
N GLU A 103 -5.99 -6.09 -25.20
CA GLU A 103 -5.11 -4.95 -24.94
C GLU A 103 -4.04 -5.26 -23.90
N ASN A 104 -4.38 -6.05 -22.88
CA ASN A 104 -3.46 -6.39 -21.79
C ASN A 104 -2.41 -7.40 -22.22
N LEU A 105 -2.72 -8.29 -23.18
CA LEU A 105 -1.71 -9.14 -23.82
C LEU A 105 -0.63 -8.27 -24.50
N LYS A 106 -1.04 -7.27 -25.28
CA LYS A 106 -0.12 -6.35 -25.97
C LYS A 106 0.75 -5.57 -24.99
N VAL A 107 0.15 -5.02 -23.94
CA VAL A 107 0.88 -4.28 -22.88
C VAL A 107 1.86 -5.19 -22.15
N ALA A 108 1.49 -6.45 -21.92
CA ALA A 108 2.35 -7.45 -21.31
C ALA A 108 3.44 -8.00 -22.23
N GLY A 109 3.41 -7.67 -23.53
CA GLY A 109 4.36 -8.16 -24.52
C GLY A 109 4.19 -9.64 -24.85
N VAL A 110 2.99 -10.19 -24.65
CA VAL A 110 2.63 -11.58 -24.99
C VAL A 110 1.46 -11.58 -25.98
N ASP A 111 1.21 -12.72 -26.61
CA ASP A 111 0.12 -12.88 -27.57
C ASP A 111 -0.85 -13.99 -27.15
N GLN A 112 -1.93 -14.17 -27.94
CA GLN A 112 -2.93 -15.20 -27.69
C GLN A 112 -2.35 -16.62 -27.78
N ALA A 113 -1.37 -16.85 -28.65
CA ALA A 113 -0.74 -18.16 -28.82
C ALA A 113 0.07 -18.55 -27.56
N TRP A 114 0.80 -17.58 -27.00
CA TRP A 114 1.49 -17.74 -25.73
C TRP A 114 0.50 -18.04 -24.60
N LEU A 115 -0.59 -17.27 -24.48
CA LEU A 115 -1.60 -17.48 -23.45
C LEU A 115 -2.23 -18.87 -23.58
N ALA A 116 -2.65 -19.27 -24.78
CA ALA A 116 -3.23 -20.57 -25.04
C ALA A 116 -2.29 -21.72 -24.63
N LYS A 117 -0.99 -21.59 -24.92
CA LYS A 117 0.02 -22.56 -24.49
C LYS A 117 0.10 -22.66 -22.96
N GLN A 118 0.12 -21.52 -22.26
CA GLN A 118 0.19 -21.51 -20.79
C GLN A 118 -1.05 -22.12 -20.13
N LEU A 119 -2.25 -21.86 -20.68
CA LEU A 119 -3.48 -22.51 -20.23
C LEU A 119 -3.43 -24.02 -20.44
N GLN A 120 -2.98 -24.45 -21.62
CA GLN A 120 -2.89 -25.87 -21.95
C GLN A 120 -1.88 -26.63 -21.08
N GLU A 121 -0.74 -26.00 -20.73
CA GLU A 121 0.24 -26.57 -19.79
C GLU A 121 -0.36 -26.83 -18.40
N GLN A 122 -1.44 -26.13 -18.04
CA GLN A 122 -2.21 -26.38 -16.82
C GLN A 122 -3.44 -27.28 -17.05
N GLY A 123 -3.68 -27.78 -18.26
CA GLY A 123 -4.85 -28.57 -18.59
C GLY A 123 -6.15 -27.77 -18.70
N ILE A 124 -6.05 -26.47 -19.02
CA ILE A 124 -7.18 -25.57 -19.29
C ILE A 124 -7.34 -25.49 -20.80
N ASN A 125 -8.55 -25.76 -21.31
CA ASN A 125 -8.81 -25.80 -22.74
C ASN A 125 -9.46 -24.51 -23.25
N ASN A 126 -10.19 -23.81 -22.38
CA ASN A 126 -10.88 -22.58 -22.72
C ASN A 126 -10.65 -21.50 -21.65
N ALA A 127 -10.49 -20.26 -22.10
CA ALA A 127 -10.43 -19.09 -21.22
C ALA A 127 -11.67 -19.00 -20.32
N SER A 128 -12.85 -19.47 -20.76
CA SER A 128 -14.09 -19.50 -19.98
C SER A 128 -14.02 -20.30 -18.67
N GLU A 129 -13.02 -21.18 -18.53
CA GLU A 129 -12.78 -21.94 -17.30
C GLU A 129 -12.03 -21.11 -16.23
N VAL A 130 -11.52 -19.94 -16.62
CA VAL A 130 -10.62 -19.10 -15.81
C VAL A 130 -11.35 -17.84 -15.38
N PHE A 131 -11.44 -17.64 -14.06
CA PHE A 131 -11.95 -16.40 -13.48
C PHE A 131 -10.93 -15.28 -13.59
N LEU A 132 -9.65 -15.57 -13.30
CA LEU A 132 -8.57 -14.59 -13.36
C LEU A 132 -7.28 -15.22 -13.87
N ALA A 133 -6.68 -14.65 -14.92
CA ALA A 133 -5.28 -14.86 -15.24
C ALA A 133 -4.52 -13.54 -15.16
N SER A 134 -3.42 -13.52 -14.41
CA SER A 134 -2.60 -12.32 -14.20
C SER A 134 -1.13 -12.65 -14.46
N TYR A 135 -0.50 -11.89 -15.36
CA TYR A 135 0.89 -12.11 -15.76
C TYR A 135 1.75 -10.91 -15.41
N HIS A 136 2.88 -11.17 -14.76
CA HIS A 136 3.86 -10.14 -14.43
C HIS A 136 5.06 -10.23 -15.38
N PRO A 137 5.23 -9.31 -16.35
CA PRO A 137 6.26 -9.41 -17.39
C PRO A 137 7.69 -9.47 -16.83
N SER A 138 7.97 -8.69 -15.79
CA SER A 138 9.32 -8.57 -15.23
C SER A 138 9.75 -9.80 -14.41
N THR A 139 8.82 -10.43 -13.68
CA THR A 139 9.10 -11.66 -12.93
C THR A 139 8.79 -12.92 -13.74
N LYS A 140 8.14 -12.77 -14.90
CA LYS A 140 7.63 -13.85 -15.76
C LYS A 140 6.70 -14.82 -15.03
N LYS A 141 6.06 -14.38 -13.94
CA LYS A 141 5.11 -15.20 -13.18
C LYS A 141 3.72 -15.04 -13.76
N LEU A 142 3.09 -16.17 -14.07
CA LEU A 142 1.68 -16.27 -14.42
C LEU A 142 0.92 -16.86 -13.24
N PHE A 143 -0.11 -16.15 -12.81
CA PHE A 143 -1.11 -16.62 -11.85
C PHE A 143 -2.39 -16.93 -12.61
N ILE A 144 -3.02 -18.07 -12.29
CA ILE A 144 -4.30 -18.50 -12.88
C ILE A 144 -5.20 -18.96 -11.74
N ASP A 145 -6.43 -18.47 -11.75
CA ASP A 145 -7.51 -18.85 -10.86
C ASP A 145 -8.72 -19.31 -11.68
N ARG A 146 -9.22 -20.51 -11.38
CA ARG A 146 -10.34 -21.14 -12.10
C ARG A 146 -11.63 -20.92 -11.34
N TYR A 147 -12.76 -20.98 -12.03
CA TYR A 147 -14.06 -21.05 -11.35
C TYR A 147 -14.22 -22.32 -10.50
N GLU A 148 -13.64 -23.42 -10.97
CA GLU A 148 -13.63 -24.70 -10.28
C GLU A 148 -12.21 -24.99 -9.78
N ASP A 149 -11.89 -24.49 -8.59
CA ASP A 149 -10.59 -24.64 -7.93
C ASP A 149 -10.64 -25.60 -6.72
N GLY A 150 -11.83 -26.11 -6.39
CA GLY A 150 -12.06 -27.05 -5.29
C GLY A 150 -11.99 -26.40 -3.90
N ILE A 151 -12.03 -25.07 -3.81
CA ILE A 151 -12.09 -24.35 -2.53
C ILE A 151 -13.55 -24.26 -2.08
N ASP A 152 -13.88 -24.91 -0.96
CA ASP A 152 -15.21 -24.82 -0.35
C ASP A 152 -15.42 -23.43 0.26
N THR A 153 -16.16 -22.58 -0.44
CA THR A 153 -16.55 -21.24 0.04
C THR A 153 -17.78 -21.26 0.96
N SER A 154 -18.22 -22.43 1.46
CA SER A 154 -19.30 -22.52 2.43
C SER A 154 -18.85 -22.03 3.82
N THR A 155 -18.57 -20.74 3.95
CA THR A 155 -18.87 -20.06 5.21
C THR A 155 -20.37 -20.19 5.44
N LYS A 156 -20.77 -21.21 6.21
CA LYS A 156 -22.08 -21.28 6.84
C LYS A 156 -22.35 -19.92 7.47
N LYS A 157 -23.26 -19.14 6.89
CA LYS A 157 -23.92 -18.05 7.61
C LYS A 157 -24.53 -18.69 8.86
N THR A 158 -23.87 -18.51 9.99
CA THR A 158 -24.47 -18.77 11.28
C THR A 158 -25.45 -17.62 11.50
N ASN A 159 -26.72 -17.97 11.64
CA ASN A 159 -27.82 -17.05 11.95
C ASN A 159 -27.54 -16.21 13.20
#